data_AF-A0A1F9X9Z0-F1
#
_entry.id   AF-A0A1F9X9Z0-F1
#
_cell.length_a   1.000
_cell.length_b   1.000
_cell.length_c   1.000
_cell.angle_alpha   90.00
_cell.angle_beta   90.00
_cell.angle_gamma   90.00
#
_symmetry.space_group_name_H-M   'P 1'
#
loop_
_entity.id
_entity.type
_entity.pdbx_description
1 polymer ?
#
loop_
_entity_poly.entity_id
_entity_poly.type
_entity_poly.pdbx_seq_one_letter_code
_entity_poly.pdbx_strand_id
1 'polypeptide(L)'
;MERIAWQNLFKKRFILEADSQHSQAGESTYLLRDKQFVVVIKAPTQAGALRAESITDTEECLVINRGQGRYAFVDWDEIDAISTVDN
;
A
#
# COMPACT_ATOMS: atom_id res chain seq x y z
N MET A 1 5.78 4.02 12.16
CA MET A 1 5.87 5.34 11.49
C MET A 1 4.44 5.83 11.37
N GLU A 2 4.15 7.07 11.78
CA GLU A 2 2.79 7.63 11.75
C GLU A 2 2.18 7.59 10.33
N ARG A 3 0.85 7.39 10.23
CA ARG A 3 0.09 7.39 8.96
C ARG A 3 0.46 8.57 8.04
N ILE A 4 0.57 9.78 8.60
CA ILE A 4 0.91 10.99 7.84
C ILE A 4 2.29 10.90 7.18
N ALA A 5 3.27 10.29 7.86
CA ALA A 5 4.61 10.12 7.31
C ALA A 5 4.61 9.12 6.14
N TRP A 6 3.84 8.03 6.23
CA TRP A 6 3.63 7.11 5.12
C TRP A 6 2.93 7.77 3.92
N GLN A 7 1.83 8.49 4.16
CA GLN A 7 1.13 9.25 3.12
C GLN A 7 2.07 10.25 2.42
N ASN A 8 2.91 10.96 3.17
CA ASN A 8 3.89 11.88 2.61
C ASN A 8 4.96 11.17 1.78
N LEU A 9 5.38 9.97 2.19
CA LEU A 9 6.29 9.13 1.40
C LEU A 9 5.62 8.69 0.09
N PHE A 10 4.35 8.30 0.13
CA PHE A 10 3.60 7.91 -1.06
C PHE A 10 3.44 9.06 -2.05
N LYS A 11 3.02 10.23 -1.58
CA LYS A 11 2.95 11.45 -2.42
C LYS A 11 4.27 11.79 -3.10
N LYS A 12 5.42 11.44 -2.50
CA LYS A 12 6.75 11.70 -3.07
C LYS A 12 7.24 10.61 -4.02
N ARG A 13 6.83 9.36 -3.82
CA ARG A 13 7.44 8.18 -4.47
C ARG A 13 6.50 7.44 -5.42
N PHE A 14 5.19 7.67 -5.30
CA PHE A 14 4.14 6.93 -6.00
C PHE A 14 3.31 7.90 -6.84
N ILE A 15 2.62 7.36 -7.84
CA ILE A 15 1.68 8.10 -8.67
C ILE A 15 0.34 8.11 -7.95
N LEU A 16 -0.22 9.31 -7.79
CA LEU A 16 -1.58 9.50 -7.30
C LEU A 16 -2.58 9.27 -8.45
N GLU A 17 -3.46 8.30 -8.28
CA GLU A 17 -4.60 8.04 -9.13
C GLU A 17 -5.87 8.51 -8.40
N ALA A 18 -6.41 9.65 -8.85
CA ALA A 18 -7.54 10.31 -8.20
C ALA A 18 -8.90 9.64 -8.47
N ASP A 19 -8.97 8.77 -9.47
CA ASP A 19 -10.22 8.12 -9.92
C ASP A 19 -9.98 6.62 -10.14
N SER A 20 -9.43 5.96 -9.11
CA SER A 20 -9.21 4.52 -9.16
C SER A 20 -10.54 3.78 -9.00
N GLN A 21 -10.76 2.73 -9.78
CA GLN A 21 -11.98 1.91 -9.72
C GLN A 21 -12.18 1.21 -8.36
N HIS A 22 -11.14 1.21 -7.53
CA HIS A 22 -11.11 0.61 -6.20
C HIS A 22 -11.18 1.64 -5.07
N SER A 23 -11.17 2.94 -5.40
CA SER A 23 -11.29 4.03 -4.43
C SER A 23 -12.75 4.32 -4.13
N GLN A 24 -13.07 4.53 -2.85
CA GLN A 24 -14.32 5.19 -2.47
C GLN A 24 -14.20 6.71 -2.64
N ALA A 25 -15.34 7.39 -2.60
CA ALA A 25 -15.39 8.85 -2.74
C ALA A 25 -14.59 9.54 -1.63
N GLY A 26 -13.54 10.26 -2.02
CA GLY A 26 -12.64 10.96 -1.11
C GLY A 26 -11.34 10.21 -0.78
N GLU A 27 -11.16 8.99 -1.30
CA GLU A 27 -9.92 8.22 -1.14
C GLU A 27 -8.93 8.52 -2.27
N SER A 28 -7.64 8.51 -1.93
CA SER A 28 -6.55 8.61 -2.90
C SER A 28 -5.87 7.26 -3.07
N THR A 29 -5.75 6.80 -4.31
CA THR A 29 -4.94 5.60 -4.62
C THR A 29 -3.54 6.01 -5.03
N TYR A 30 -2.54 5.35 -4.45
CA TYR A 30 -1.12 5.50 -4.77
C TYR A 30 -0.62 4.20 -5.39
N LEU A 31 0.02 4.29 -6.56
CA LEU A 31 0.58 3.13 -7.26
C LEU A 31 1.96 3.42 -7.86
N LEU A 32 2.70 2.37 -8.17
CA LEU A 32 3.91 2.46 -8.98
C LEU A 32 3.58 1.99 -10.40
N ARG A 33 3.89 2.82 -11.40
CA ARG A 33 3.64 2.45 -12.80
C ARG A 33 4.51 1.25 -13.17
N ASP A 34 3.87 0.23 -13.72
CA ASP A 34 4.49 -1.00 -14.25
C ASP A 34 5.36 -1.78 -13.23
N LYS A 35 5.17 -1.55 -11.92
CA LYS A 35 5.93 -2.25 -10.86
C LYS A 35 5.04 -2.64 -9.69
N GLN A 36 5.35 -3.80 -9.11
CA GLN A 36 4.85 -4.19 -7.80
C GLN A 36 5.78 -3.70 -6.70
N PHE A 37 5.24 -3.54 -5.50
CA PHE A 37 6.01 -3.30 -4.29
C PHE A 37 5.53 -4.24 -3.18
N VAL A 38 6.33 -4.36 -2.13
CA VAL A 38 6.08 -5.22 -1.00
C VAL A 38 5.88 -4.35 0.23
N VAL A 39 4.78 -4.60 0.93
CA VAL A 39 4.49 -4.06 2.25
C VAL A 39 4.86 -5.14 3.26
N VAL A 40 5.83 -4.84 4.11
CA VAL A 40 6.26 -5.69 5.22
C VAL A 40 5.45 -5.30 6.45
N ILE A 41 4.79 -6.29 7.06
CA ILE A 41 3.92 -6.14 8.22
C ILE A 41 4.62 -6.74 9.43
N LYS A 42 4.60 -5.99 10.53
CA LYS A 42 5.04 -6.44 11.85
C LYS A 42 4.18 -7.61 12.27
N ALA A 43 4.83 -8.68 12.71
CA ALA A 43 4.14 -9.82 13.30
C ALA A 43 4.98 -10.35 14.46
N PRO A 44 4.34 -10.91 15.51
CA PRO A 44 5.02 -11.34 16.72
C PRO A 44 5.98 -12.54 16.52
N THR A 45 5.89 -13.26 15.41
CA THR A 45 6.70 -14.46 15.15
C THR A 45 7.50 -14.39 13.86
N GLN A 46 6.88 -14.02 12.73
CA GLN A 46 7.56 -13.81 11.45
C GLN A 46 6.88 -12.70 10.66
N ALA A 47 7.64 -11.66 10.28
CA ALA A 47 7.12 -10.55 9.49
C ALA A 47 6.42 -11.07 8.22
N GLY A 48 5.18 -10.64 8.02
CA GLY A 48 4.41 -10.94 6.83
C GLY A 48 4.81 -9.99 5.70
N ALA A 49 4.77 -10.45 4.44
CA ALA A 49 5.05 -9.62 3.28
C ALA A 49 3.88 -9.70 2.31
N LEU A 50 3.25 -8.56 2.03
CA LEU A 50 2.18 -8.45 1.04
C LEU A 50 2.70 -7.79 -0.22
N ARG A 51 2.54 -8.46 -1.36
CA ARG A 51 2.75 -7.82 -2.67
C ARG A 51 1.56 -6.94 -2.99
N ALA A 52 1.85 -5.72 -3.42
CA ALA A 52 0.89 -4.68 -3.71
C ALA A 52 1.19 -4.07 -5.09
N GLU A 53 0.14 -3.73 -5.82
CA GLU A 53 0.21 -2.90 -7.02
C GLU A 53 -0.22 -1.46 -6.72
N SER A 54 -1.09 -1.29 -5.73
CA SER A 54 -1.58 0.01 -5.28
C SER A 54 -1.97 -0.03 -3.80
N ILE A 55 -1.95 1.15 -3.16
CA ILE A 55 -2.42 1.40 -1.79
C ILE A 55 -3.43 2.55 -1.78
N THR A 56 -4.51 2.46 -1.02
CA THR A 56 -5.39 3.60 -0.72
C THR A 56 -5.03 4.23 0.63
N ASP A 57 -5.21 5.55 0.77
CA ASP A 57 -4.93 6.27 2.01
C ASP A 57 -6.09 6.32 3.02
N THR A 58 -6.88 5.26 3.05
CA THR A 58 -7.98 5.01 3.99
C THR A 58 -7.53 4.91 5.45
N GLU A 59 -8.47 4.79 6.38
CA GLU A 59 -8.18 4.60 7.81
C GLU A 59 -7.29 3.37 8.04
N GLU A 60 -7.47 2.32 7.24
CA GLU A 60 -6.58 1.17 7.11
C GLU A 60 -5.86 1.23 5.75
N CYS A 61 -4.60 0.84 5.65
CA CYS A 61 -3.88 0.75 4.38
C CYS A 61 -4.40 -0.44 3.57
N LEU A 62 -5.21 -0.18 2.52
CA LEU A 62 -5.69 -1.23 1.63
C LEU A 62 -4.56 -1.63 0.67
N VAL A 63 -4.01 -2.81 0.86
CA VAL A 63 -3.03 -3.44 0.00
C VAL A 63 -3.76 -4.24 -1.08
N ILE A 64 -3.64 -3.82 -2.35
CA ILE A 64 -4.28 -4.48 -3.48
C ILE A 64 -3.28 -5.38 -4.21
N ASN A 65 -3.48 -6.69 -4.15
CA ASN A 65 -2.70 -7.69 -4.90
C ASN A 65 -3.50 -8.17 -6.12
N ARG A 66 -3.35 -7.50 -7.28
CA ARG A 66 -4.17 -7.80 -8.47
C ARG A 66 -3.83 -9.15 -9.11
N GLY A 67 -2.60 -9.66 -8.94
CA GLY A 67 -2.21 -10.99 -9.43
C GLY A 67 -2.93 -12.17 -8.78
N GLN A 68 -3.54 -11.99 -7.60
CA GLN A 68 -4.31 -13.04 -6.91
C GLN A 68 -5.79 -12.70 -6.68
N GLY A 69 -6.24 -11.52 -7.13
CA GLY A 69 -7.62 -11.05 -6.93
C GLY A 69 -8.01 -10.87 -5.44
N ARG A 70 -7.03 -10.63 -4.55
CA ARG A 70 -7.26 -10.50 -3.10
C ARG A 70 -6.94 -9.08 -2.64
N TYR A 71 -7.88 -8.51 -1.88
CA TYR A 71 -7.72 -7.28 -1.12
C TYR A 71 -7.25 -7.63 0.30
N ALA A 72 -6.29 -6.89 0.83
CA ALA A 72 -5.85 -7.03 2.22
C ALA A 72 -5.85 -5.66 2.90
N PHE A 73 -6.45 -5.57 4.07
CA PHE A 73 -6.43 -4.37 4.90
C PHE A 73 -5.32 -4.53 5.93
N VAL A 74 -4.46 -3.52 6.06
CA VAL A 74 -3.32 -3.51 6.99
C VAL A 74 -3.37 -2.22 7.80
N ASP A 75 -3.31 -2.31 9.12
CA ASP A 75 -3.17 -1.13 9.95
C ASP A 75 -1.82 -0.44 9.69
N TRP A 76 -1.83 0.89 9.58
CA TRP A 76 -0.62 1.69 9.38
C TRP A 76 0.46 1.43 10.44
N ASP A 77 0.06 1.16 11.68
CA ASP A 77 0.98 0.88 12.78
C ASP A 77 1.65 -0.49 12.68
N GLU A 78 1.01 -1.41 11.96
CA GLU A 78 1.54 -2.72 11.64
C GLU A 78 2.50 -2.68 10.45
N ILE A 79 2.57 -1.61 9.67
CA ILE A 79 3.54 -1.49 8.57
C ILE A 79 4.95 -1.28 9.14
N ASP A 80 5.85 -2.20 8.83
CA ASP A 80 7.26 -2.14 9.21
C ASP A 80 8.09 -1.44 8.13
N ALA A 81 7.94 -1.88 6.87
CA ALA A 81 8.70 -1.36 5.74
C ALA A 81 7.94 -1.49 4.42
N ILE A 82 8.31 -0.67 3.43
CA ILE A 82 7.83 -0.79 2.06
C ILE A 82 9.03 -0.79 1.12
N SER A 83 9.10 -1.82 0.27
CA SER A 83 10.19 -1.99 -0.71
C SER A 83 9.63 -2.17 -2.10
N THR A 84 10.26 -1.56 -3.10
CA THR A 84 9.99 -1.88 -4.51
C THR A 84 10.58 -3.23 -4.85
N VAL A 85 9.90 -3.99 -5.71
CA VAL A 85 10.47 -5.21 -6.30
C VAL A 85 10.97 -4.85 -7.68
N ASP A 86 12.26 -5.00 -7.92
CA ASP A 86 12.77 -5.03 -9.29
C ASP A 86 12.47 -6.42 -9.86
N ASN A 87 11.73 -6.47 -10.97
CA ASN A 87 11.48 -7.69 -11.72
C ASN A 87 12.78 -8.25 -12.30
#